data_AF-A0A3C1BJ86-F1
#
_entry.id   AF-A0A3C1BJ86-F1
#
_cell.length_a   1.000
_cell.length_b   1.000
_cell.length_c   1.000
_cell.angle_alpha   90.00
_cell.angle_beta   90.00
_cell.angle_gamma   90.00
#
_symmetry.space_group_name_H-M   'P 1'
#
loop_
_entity.id
_entity.type
_entity.pdbx_description
1 polymer ?
#
loop_
_entity_poly.entity_id
_entity_poly.type
_entity_poly.pdbx_seq_one_letter_code
_entity_poly.pdbx_strand_id
1 'polypeptide(L)'
;MPRTAGWGYPEPYTRDLMFSILGIAVTGNHELIESIRNVLETLAKNQTEHGHISSLVHDKDDRGSSDTTPLFLLGVGIFRKLTGENDFLDEAVIKSLTWMEYQSPSDRYMVAQLPTSDWRDEQWVIGYGLFVNTLAYSYLRLLGLDERANLMSKEMKLFTIKEGRMHQHVHEGLVVKNKPYYAFWSFKVYSSERFDLLGNSLAILSGLAPVSRADAIISWIEEECANMMQKGDLAVNLPPNCFPFTQPGDPDWIRRYEDFNLPGNYHNGGM
;
A
#
# COMPACT_ATOMS: atom_id res chain seq x y z
N MET A 1 -14.63 18.00 -9.66
CA MET A 1 -13.64 16.97 -9.33
C MET A 1 -12.68 16.82 -10.50
N PRO A 2 -11.35 16.79 -10.26
CA PRO A 2 -10.38 16.46 -11.31
C PRO A 2 -10.64 15.05 -11.86
N ARG A 3 -10.38 14.85 -13.16
CA ARG A 3 -10.39 13.51 -13.77
C ARG A 3 -9.07 12.82 -13.50
N THR A 4 -9.11 11.50 -13.32
CA THR A 4 -7.91 10.68 -13.10
C THR A 4 -7.10 10.49 -14.39
N ALA A 5 -7.80 10.34 -15.52
CA ALA A 5 -7.17 10.16 -16.82
C ALA A 5 -7.85 10.99 -17.91
N GLY A 6 -7.07 11.39 -18.93
CA GLY A 6 -7.58 12.04 -20.13
C GLY A 6 -8.25 11.09 -21.13
N TRP A 7 -7.95 9.78 -21.03
CA TRP A 7 -8.49 8.69 -21.84
C TRP A 7 -8.56 7.41 -20.97
N GLY A 8 -9.51 6.50 -21.24
CA GLY A 8 -9.70 5.28 -20.45
C GLY A 8 -10.75 5.45 -19.35
N TYR A 9 -10.35 5.31 -18.09
CA TYR A 9 -11.20 5.44 -16.90
C TYR A 9 -11.08 6.86 -16.30
N PRO A 10 -11.97 7.81 -16.68
CA PRO A 10 -11.85 9.21 -16.25
C PRO A 10 -12.30 9.45 -14.80
N GLU A 11 -12.89 8.45 -14.15
CA GLU A 11 -13.52 8.56 -12.84
C GLU A 11 -12.49 8.98 -11.78
N PRO A 12 -12.87 9.83 -10.81
CA PRO A 12 -11.96 10.31 -9.77
C PRO A 12 -11.75 9.23 -8.71
N TYR A 13 -10.96 8.20 -9.04
CA TYR A 13 -10.54 7.18 -8.09
C TYR A 13 -9.74 7.84 -6.97
N THR A 14 -10.15 7.55 -5.73
CA THR A 14 -9.51 8.05 -4.52
C THR A 14 -8.03 7.70 -4.53
N ARG A 15 -7.69 6.46 -4.89
CA ARG A 15 -6.31 5.98 -4.93
C ARG A 15 -5.41 6.85 -5.80
N ASP A 16 -5.81 7.05 -7.04
CA ASP A 16 -5.03 7.74 -8.05
C ASP A 16 -4.84 9.22 -7.67
N LEU A 17 -5.90 9.87 -7.19
CA LEU A 17 -5.84 11.24 -6.72
C LEU A 17 -5.00 11.37 -5.44
N MET A 18 -5.06 10.40 -4.53
CA MET A 18 -4.20 10.38 -3.35
C MET A 18 -2.74 10.12 -3.70
N PHE A 19 -2.41 9.34 -4.73
CA PHE A 19 -1.02 9.23 -5.19
C PHE A 19 -0.52 10.52 -5.84
N SER A 20 -1.39 11.24 -6.56
CA SER A 20 -1.01 12.51 -7.19
C SER A 20 -0.52 13.55 -6.19
N ILE A 21 -0.94 13.49 -4.92
CA ILE A 21 -0.52 14.45 -3.88
C ILE A 21 1.00 14.45 -3.67
N LEU A 22 1.68 13.31 -3.84
CA LEU A 22 3.13 13.21 -3.68
C LEU A 22 3.85 14.10 -4.70
N GLY A 23 3.36 14.10 -5.95
CA GLY A 23 3.85 14.99 -7.00
C GLY A 23 3.42 16.44 -6.76
N ILE A 24 2.15 16.68 -6.45
CA ILE A 24 1.62 18.03 -6.20
C ILE A 24 2.40 18.73 -5.09
N ALA A 25 2.69 18.04 -3.99
CA ALA A 25 3.36 18.60 -2.82
C ALA A 25 4.76 19.16 -3.12
N VAL A 26 5.45 18.64 -4.15
CA VAL A 26 6.79 19.12 -4.53
C VAL A 26 6.77 20.21 -5.61
N THR A 27 5.60 20.52 -6.18
CA THR A 27 5.49 21.52 -7.26
C THR A 27 5.47 22.97 -6.77
N GLY A 28 4.98 23.21 -5.55
CA GLY A 28 4.64 24.56 -5.08
C GLY A 28 3.50 25.25 -5.87
N ASN A 29 2.78 24.52 -6.73
CA ASN A 29 1.71 25.08 -7.55
C ASN A 29 0.43 25.23 -6.73
N HIS A 30 0.03 26.48 -6.47
CA HIS A 30 -1.15 26.79 -5.67
C HIS A 30 -2.47 26.24 -6.25
N GLU A 31 -2.64 26.20 -7.57
CA GLU A 31 -3.85 25.65 -8.19
C GLU A 31 -3.97 24.14 -7.96
N LEU A 32 -2.84 23.42 -8.04
CA LEU A 32 -2.83 21.98 -7.77
C LEU A 32 -3.04 21.68 -6.28
N ILE A 33 -2.47 22.51 -5.40
CA ILE A 33 -2.66 22.41 -3.95
C ILE A 33 -4.14 22.65 -3.59
N GLU A 34 -4.78 23.65 -4.20
CA GLU A 34 -6.19 23.92 -3.97
C GLU A 34 -7.09 22.82 -4.57
N SER A 35 -6.71 22.26 -5.72
CA SER A 35 -7.39 21.11 -6.29
C SER A 35 -7.38 19.90 -5.34
N ILE A 36 -6.24 19.59 -4.72
CA ILE A 36 -6.17 18.46 -3.77
C ILE A 36 -6.91 18.76 -2.45
N ARG A 37 -6.95 20.02 -1.99
CA ARG A 37 -7.82 20.43 -0.87
C ARG A 37 -9.27 20.03 -1.13
N ASN A 38 -9.81 20.42 -2.28
CA ASN A 38 -11.18 20.11 -2.68
C ASN A 38 -11.44 18.59 -2.72
N VAL A 39 -10.45 17.81 -3.17
CA VAL A 39 -10.54 16.34 -3.15
C VAL A 39 -10.63 15.81 -1.72
N LEU A 40 -9.74 16.23 -0.82
CA LEU A 40 -9.72 15.79 0.57
C LEU A 40 -11.01 16.17 1.32
N GLU A 41 -11.51 17.39 1.12
CA GLU A 41 -12.79 17.84 1.70
C GLU A 41 -13.98 17.03 1.17
N THR A 42 -13.97 16.68 -0.12
CA THR A 42 -15.01 15.85 -0.72
C THR A 42 -14.98 14.42 -0.16
N LEU A 43 -13.78 13.83 0.01
CA LEU A 43 -13.62 12.53 0.66
C LEU A 43 -14.13 12.55 2.10
N ALA A 44 -13.78 13.58 2.88
CA ALA A 44 -14.26 13.74 4.24
C ALA A 44 -15.79 13.88 4.30
N LYS A 45 -16.40 14.61 3.36
CA LYS A 45 -17.86 14.73 3.26
C LYS A 45 -18.55 13.41 2.91
N ASN A 46 -17.91 12.57 2.09
CA ASN A 46 -18.43 11.27 1.65
C ASN A 46 -18.04 10.10 2.57
N GLN A 47 -17.23 10.36 3.60
CA GLN A 47 -16.81 9.40 4.61
C GLN A 47 -18.03 8.78 5.33
N THR A 48 -17.93 7.49 5.68
CA THR A 48 -18.96 6.84 6.49
C THR A 48 -18.97 7.35 7.92
N GLU A 49 -20.09 7.12 8.62
CA GLU A 49 -20.18 7.34 10.07
C GLU A 49 -19.06 6.63 10.85
N HIS A 50 -18.61 5.47 10.37
CA HIS A 50 -17.56 4.65 10.99
C HIS A 50 -16.14 5.04 10.57
N GLY A 51 -15.96 5.94 9.60
CA GLY A 51 -14.64 6.45 9.18
C GLY A 51 -14.04 5.85 7.91
N HIS A 52 -14.76 4.99 7.19
CA HIS A 52 -14.33 4.44 5.88
C HIS A 52 -14.44 5.50 4.79
N ILE A 53 -13.38 5.65 4.00
CA ILE A 53 -13.30 6.50 2.82
C ILE A 53 -13.70 5.75 1.54
N SER A 54 -14.49 6.39 0.68
CA SER A 54 -14.98 5.81 -0.59
C SER A 54 -13.87 5.57 -1.61
N SER A 55 -14.10 4.65 -2.55
CA SER A 55 -13.15 4.30 -3.62
C SER A 55 -13.21 5.30 -4.78
N LEU A 56 -14.38 5.87 -5.06
CA LEU A 56 -14.55 7.05 -5.90
C LEU A 56 -14.79 8.29 -5.04
N VAL A 57 -14.05 9.37 -5.30
CA VAL A 57 -14.11 10.56 -4.42
C VAL A 57 -15.52 11.15 -4.34
N HIS A 58 -16.23 11.16 -5.47
CA HIS A 58 -17.54 11.81 -5.61
C HIS A 58 -18.73 10.90 -5.27
N ASP A 59 -18.54 9.59 -5.19
CA ASP A 59 -19.60 8.64 -4.91
C ASP A 59 -19.44 8.11 -3.48
N LYS A 60 -20.33 8.56 -2.59
CA LYS A 60 -20.30 8.12 -1.20
C LYS A 60 -20.55 6.62 -1.09
N ASP A 61 -21.30 5.99 -1.99
CA ASP A 61 -21.74 4.60 -1.83
C ASP A 61 -20.76 3.59 -2.43
N ASP A 62 -19.82 4.04 -3.26
CA ASP A 62 -18.75 3.24 -3.83
C ASP A 62 -17.63 2.98 -2.80
N ARG A 63 -17.59 1.76 -2.25
CA ARG A 63 -16.75 1.36 -1.11
C ARG A 63 -16.26 -0.07 -1.27
N GLY A 64 -15.33 -0.49 -0.40
CA GLY A 64 -14.82 -1.87 -0.36
C GLY A 64 -13.30 -1.98 -0.44
N SER A 65 -12.62 -0.84 -0.61
CA SER A 65 -11.16 -0.79 -0.67
C SER A 65 -10.52 -0.68 0.71
N SER A 66 -9.41 -1.40 0.91
CA SER A 66 -8.59 -1.40 2.12
C SER A 66 -7.56 -0.27 2.15
N ASP A 67 -7.23 0.30 0.98
CA ASP A 67 -6.19 1.31 0.83
C ASP A 67 -6.71 2.76 0.77
N THR A 68 -8.00 2.99 0.52
CA THR A 68 -8.57 4.35 0.40
C THR A 68 -8.48 5.15 1.70
N THR A 69 -8.78 4.52 2.83
CA THR A 69 -8.71 5.16 4.15
C THR A 69 -7.28 5.47 4.59
N PRO A 70 -6.30 4.55 4.51
CA PRO A 70 -4.92 4.89 4.83
C PRO A 70 -4.31 5.87 3.81
N LEU A 71 -4.70 5.85 2.53
CA LEU A 71 -4.29 6.86 1.54
C LEU A 71 -4.87 8.25 1.86
N PHE A 72 -6.12 8.33 2.31
CA PHE A 72 -6.70 9.60 2.78
C PHE A 72 -5.94 10.15 3.98
N LEU A 73 -5.64 9.32 4.99
CA LEU A 73 -4.85 9.73 6.16
C LEU A 73 -3.44 10.19 5.77
N LEU A 74 -2.79 9.49 4.84
CA LEU A 74 -1.51 9.90 4.26
C LEU A 74 -1.63 11.26 3.57
N GLY A 75 -2.64 11.43 2.72
CA GLY A 75 -2.90 12.65 1.96
C GLY A 75 -3.16 13.85 2.88
N VAL A 76 -3.99 13.70 3.90
CA VAL A 76 -4.22 14.75 4.91
C VAL A 76 -2.91 15.06 5.65
N GLY A 77 -2.13 14.05 6.05
CA GLY A 77 -0.84 14.26 6.71
C GLY A 77 0.14 15.07 5.86
N ILE A 78 0.25 14.77 4.56
CA ILE A 78 1.07 15.53 3.61
C ILE A 78 0.53 16.95 3.47
N PHE A 79 -0.79 17.10 3.31
CA PHE A 79 -1.43 18.40 3.13
C PHE A 79 -1.21 19.33 4.34
N ARG A 80 -1.42 18.83 5.57
CA ARG A 80 -1.16 19.58 6.81
C ARG A 80 0.28 20.06 6.90
N LYS A 81 1.25 19.22 6.52
CA LYS A 81 2.68 19.61 6.48
C LYS A 81 2.96 20.66 5.41
N LEU A 82 2.32 20.55 4.25
CA LEU A 82 2.51 21.45 3.12
C LEU A 82 1.94 22.85 3.40
N THR A 83 0.75 22.93 4.00
CA THR A 83 0.04 24.21 4.20
C THR A 83 0.22 24.80 5.60
N GLY A 84 0.64 24.00 6.59
CA GLY A 84 0.72 24.40 7.99
C GLY A 84 -0.62 24.39 8.73
N GLU A 85 -1.71 23.97 8.09
CA GLU A 85 -3.04 23.86 8.70
C GLU A 85 -3.16 22.57 9.51
N ASN A 86 -2.63 22.59 10.74
CA ASN A 86 -2.51 21.39 11.56
C ASN A 86 -3.84 20.68 11.88
N ASP A 87 -4.97 21.39 11.88
CA ASP A 87 -6.29 20.87 12.27
C ASP A 87 -7.18 20.53 11.05
N PHE A 88 -6.63 20.63 9.83
CA PHE A 88 -7.40 20.42 8.59
C PHE A 88 -8.03 19.02 8.55
N LEU A 89 -9.36 18.95 8.52
CA LEU A 89 -10.18 17.74 8.53
C LEU A 89 -10.05 16.86 9.79
N ASP A 90 -9.79 17.45 10.96
CA ASP A 90 -9.63 16.73 12.23
C ASP A 90 -10.72 15.69 12.53
N GLU A 91 -12.00 16.06 12.37
CA GLU A 91 -13.11 15.12 12.63
C GLU A 91 -13.03 13.88 11.74
N ALA A 92 -12.77 14.08 10.44
CA ALA A 92 -12.66 12.98 9.49
C ALA A 92 -11.41 12.14 9.76
N VAL A 93 -10.29 12.76 10.14
CA VAL A 93 -9.06 12.07 10.53
C VAL A 93 -9.30 11.18 11.75
N ILE A 94 -9.97 11.68 12.79
CA ILE A 94 -10.28 10.89 14.01
C ILE A 94 -11.14 9.66 13.67
N LYS A 95 -12.18 9.85 12.85
CA LYS A 95 -13.03 8.74 12.38
C LYS A 95 -12.23 7.72 11.58
N SER A 96 -11.40 8.17 10.63
CA SER A 96 -10.57 7.27 9.82
C SER A 96 -9.51 6.54 10.65
N LEU A 97 -8.89 7.19 11.63
CA LEU A 97 -7.98 6.50 12.56
C LEU A 97 -8.72 5.40 13.32
N THR A 98 -9.93 5.68 13.81
CA THR A 98 -10.79 4.68 14.49
C THR A 98 -11.14 3.52 13.56
N TRP A 99 -11.50 3.81 12.30
CA TRP A 99 -11.74 2.78 11.29
C TRP A 99 -10.53 1.86 11.11
N MET A 100 -9.32 2.44 11.04
CA MET A 100 -8.07 1.69 10.87
C MET A 100 -7.72 0.82 12.09
N GLU A 101 -8.05 1.24 13.32
CA GLU A 101 -7.93 0.39 14.51
C GLU A 101 -8.72 -0.91 14.34
N TYR A 102 -9.96 -0.81 13.86
CA TYR A 102 -10.83 -1.98 13.66
C TYR A 102 -10.41 -2.89 12.51
N GLN A 103 -9.47 -2.47 11.66
CA GLN A 103 -8.91 -3.33 10.62
C GLN A 103 -7.78 -4.24 11.12
N SER A 104 -7.37 -4.14 12.40
CA SER A 104 -6.42 -5.06 13.00
C SER A 104 -7.15 -6.27 13.63
N PRO A 105 -7.14 -7.46 13.01
CA PRO A 105 -7.83 -8.63 13.54
C PRO A 105 -7.21 -9.17 14.83
N SER A 106 -5.98 -8.77 15.14
CA SER A 106 -5.30 -9.12 16.38
C SER A 106 -5.41 -8.06 17.47
N ASP A 107 -6.16 -6.97 17.22
CA ASP A 107 -6.29 -5.81 18.12
C ASP A 107 -4.93 -5.26 18.59
N ARG A 108 -3.98 -5.17 17.65
CA ARG A 108 -2.62 -4.65 17.84
C ARG A 108 -2.36 -3.52 16.85
N TYR A 109 -1.42 -3.69 15.91
CA TYR A 109 -0.95 -2.58 15.08
C TYR A 109 -1.06 -2.84 13.58
N MET A 110 -0.83 -4.07 13.12
CA MET A 110 -0.92 -4.42 11.71
C MET A 110 -2.36 -4.50 11.20
N VAL A 111 -2.58 -3.93 10.02
CA VAL A 111 -3.87 -3.86 9.34
C VAL A 111 -4.03 -5.04 8.40
N ALA A 112 -5.11 -5.79 8.55
CA ALA A 112 -5.45 -6.87 7.63
C ALA A 112 -6.38 -6.40 6.52
N GLN A 113 -6.33 -7.11 5.40
CA GLN A 113 -7.20 -6.88 4.26
C GLN A 113 -7.73 -8.20 3.69
N LEU A 114 -8.84 -8.10 2.96
CA LEU A 114 -9.40 -9.20 2.18
C LEU A 114 -8.66 -9.31 0.84
N PRO A 115 -8.72 -10.48 0.16
CA PRO A 115 -8.24 -10.60 -1.21
C PRO A 115 -8.83 -9.48 -2.09
N THR A 116 -8.04 -9.01 -3.06
CA THR A 116 -8.47 -8.06 -4.09
C THR A 116 -9.11 -6.77 -3.58
N SER A 117 -8.71 -6.30 -2.40
CA SER A 117 -9.28 -5.12 -1.75
C SER A 117 -8.36 -3.90 -1.76
N ASP A 118 -7.10 -4.02 -2.16
CA ASP A 118 -6.24 -2.86 -2.40
C ASP A 118 -6.23 -2.52 -3.91
N TRP A 119 -5.20 -1.81 -4.37
CA TRP A 119 -5.04 -1.51 -5.79
C TRP A 119 -4.96 -2.73 -6.70
N ARG A 120 -4.68 -3.90 -6.14
CA ARG A 120 -4.63 -5.17 -6.85
C ARG A 120 -6.00 -5.85 -6.85
N ASP A 121 -6.99 -5.21 -7.46
CA ASP A 121 -8.38 -5.70 -7.52
C ASP A 121 -8.57 -7.04 -8.28
N GLU A 122 -7.52 -7.53 -8.95
CA GLU A 122 -7.50 -8.84 -9.62
C GLU A 122 -6.39 -9.79 -9.10
N GLN A 123 -5.63 -9.41 -8.07
CA GLN A 123 -4.59 -10.25 -7.46
C GLN A 123 -4.78 -10.40 -5.95
N TRP A 124 -4.66 -11.64 -5.45
CA TRP A 124 -4.87 -11.94 -4.04
C TRP A 124 -3.72 -11.43 -3.17
N VAL A 125 -4.10 -10.59 -2.22
CA VAL A 125 -3.26 -10.13 -1.12
C VAL A 125 -4.06 -10.34 0.15
N ILE A 126 -3.64 -11.28 1.00
CA ILE A 126 -4.46 -11.77 2.10
C ILE A 126 -3.82 -11.40 3.44
N GLY A 127 -4.66 -10.92 4.36
CA GLY A 127 -4.23 -10.58 5.71
C GLY A 127 -3.33 -9.36 5.68
N TYR A 128 -2.10 -9.48 6.14
CA TYR A 128 -1.20 -8.33 6.23
C TYR A 128 -0.47 -8.10 4.90
N GLY A 129 -1.06 -7.29 4.02
CA GLY A 129 -0.42 -6.82 2.78
C GLY A 129 0.62 -5.73 3.06
N LEU A 130 1.79 -5.82 2.43
CA LEU A 130 2.87 -4.85 2.65
C LEU A 130 2.43 -3.43 2.29
N PHE A 131 1.80 -3.26 1.12
CA PHE A 131 1.36 -1.97 0.62
C PHE A 131 0.51 -1.20 1.66
N VAL A 132 -0.62 -1.76 2.09
CA VAL A 132 -1.51 -1.11 3.07
C VAL A 132 -0.82 -0.86 4.41
N ASN A 133 0.01 -1.80 4.88
CA ASN A 133 0.73 -1.60 6.15
C ASN A 133 1.83 -0.53 6.06
N THR A 134 2.47 -0.35 4.90
CA THR A 134 3.42 0.75 4.69
C THR A 134 2.72 2.10 4.60
N LEU A 135 1.54 2.18 3.98
CA LEU A 135 0.69 3.38 4.05
C LEU A 135 0.30 3.69 5.49
N ALA A 136 -0.07 2.66 6.26
CA ALA A 136 -0.47 2.81 7.64
C ALA A 136 0.66 3.34 8.52
N TYR A 137 1.84 2.74 8.42
CA TYR A 137 3.04 3.27 9.06
C TYR A 137 3.31 4.73 8.66
N SER A 138 3.19 5.05 7.36
CA SER A 138 3.49 6.37 6.82
C SER A 138 2.55 7.45 7.34
N TYR A 139 1.22 7.22 7.36
CA TYR A 139 0.29 8.21 7.90
C TYR A 139 0.49 8.42 9.40
N LEU A 140 0.82 7.36 10.16
CA LEU A 140 1.07 7.49 11.60
C LEU A 140 2.25 8.43 11.85
N ARG A 141 3.32 8.32 11.06
CA ARG A 141 4.49 9.22 11.14
C ARG A 141 4.12 10.65 10.77
N LEU A 142 3.38 10.87 9.69
CA LEU A 142 3.01 12.21 9.25
C LEU A 142 2.08 12.92 10.24
N LEU A 143 1.18 12.18 10.88
CA LEU A 143 0.24 12.69 11.88
C LEU A 143 0.84 12.76 13.31
N GLY A 144 2.12 12.43 13.48
CA GLY A 144 2.81 12.52 14.78
C GLY A 144 2.44 11.42 15.78
N LEU A 145 1.86 10.31 15.32
CA LEU A 145 1.50 9.13 16.12
C LEU A 145 2.70 8.17 16.24
N ASP A 146 3.85 8.70 16.66
CA ASP A 146 5.15 8.04 16.60
C ASP A 146 5.24 6.76 17.43
N GLU A 147 4.64 6.73 18.62
CA GLU A 147 4.64 5.54 19.47
C GLU A 147 3.97 4.37 18.75
N ARG A 148 2.78 4.60 18.20
CA ARG A 148 2.05 3.60 17.43
C ARG A 148 2.80 3.18 16.16
N ALA A 149 3.38 4.13 15.43
CA ALA A 149 4.19 3.84 14.25
C ALA A 149 5.39 2.94 14.59
N ASN A 150 6.05 3.19 15.71
CA ASN A 150 7.19 2.39 16.18
C ASN A 150 6.78 0.97 16.57
N LEU A 151 5.62 0.80 17.22
CA LEU A 151 5.08 -0.50 17.58
C LEU A 151 4.67 -1.30 16.35
N MET A 152 3.99 -0.66 15.39
CA MET A 152 3.68 -1.25 14.09
C MET A 152 4.94 -1.68 13.33
N SER A 153 5.96 -0.82 13.30
CA SER A 153 7.25 -1.14 12.67
C SER A 153 7.92 -2.36 13.30
N LYS A 154 7.83 -2.53 14.62
CA LYS A 154 8.35 -3.72 15.32
C LYS A 154 7.63 -4.99 14.87
N GLU A 155 6.29 -4.97 14.76
CA GLU A 155 5.52 -6.13 14.27
C GLU A 155 5.84 -6.45 12.81
N MET A 156 5.86 -5.45 11.92
CA MET A 156 6.22 -5.65 10.50
C MET A 156 7.64 -6.22 10.33
N LYS A 157 8.54 -5.96 11.29
CA LYS A 157 9.93 -6.47 11.29
C LYS A 157 10.09 -7.89 11.84
N LEU A 158 9.01 -8.52 12.33
CA LEU A 158 9.01 -9.95 12.62
C LEU A 158 9.11 -10.76 11.33
N PHE A 159 9.55 -12.02 11.44
CA PHE A 159 9.64 -12.91 10.28
C PHE A 159 8.25 -13.37 9.83
N THR A 160 8.12 -13.64 8.53
CA THR A 160 6.99 -14.44 8.03
C THR A 160 7.00 -15.83 8.66
N ILE A 161 5.82 -16.38 8.96
CA ILE A 161 5.71 -17.77 9.44
C ILE A 161 5.67 -18.70 8.23
N LYS A 162 6.53 -19.72 8.25
CA LYS A 162 6.59 -20.79 7.24
C LYS A 162 6.21 -22.13 7.86
N GLU A 163 5.71 -23.06 7.04
CA GLU A 163 5.56 -24.50 7.36
C GLU A 163 4.43 -24.92 8.32
N GLY A 164 3.29 -24.24 8.34
CA GLY A 164 2.07 -24.82 8.92
C GLY A 164 2.08 -25.02 10.44
N ARG A 165 3.11 -24.55 11.15
CA ARG A 165 3.21 -24.60 12.61
C ARG A 165 3.43 -23.22 13.18
N MET A 166 2.40 -22.65 13.79
CA MET A 166 2.58 -21.52 14.70
C MET A 166 2.93 -22.07 16.09
N HIS A 167 4.09 -21.73 16.61
CA HIS A 167 4.36 -21.88 18.04
C HIS A 167 3.49 -20.89 18.82
N GLN A 168 3.03 -21.25 20.02
CA GLN A 168 1.98 -20.55 20.79
C GLN A 168 2.23 -19.05 21.12
N HIS A 169 3.35 -18.45 20.71
CA HIS A 169 3.69 -17.04 20.94
C HIS A 169 4.42 -16.37 19.77
N VAL A 170 4.37 -16.94 18.57
CA VAL A 170 5.00 -16.33 17.38
C VAL A 170 3.94 -15.56 16.60
N HIS A 171 4.19 -14.27 16.43
CA HIS A 171 3.38 -13.40 15.57
C HIS A 171 4.06 -13.25 14.22
N GLU A 172 3.26 -13.33 13.16
CA GLU A 172 3.72 -13.13 11.79
C GLU A 172 4.09 -11.66 11.56
N GLY A 173 5.21 -11.45 10.87
CA GLY A 173 5.58 -10.15 10.30
C GLY A 173 5.83 -10.26 8.81
N LEU A 174 6.54 -9.28 8.26
CA LEU A 174 6.77 -9.14 6.83
C LEU A 174 8.23 -9.34 6.43
N VAL A 175 9.14 -9.68 7.34
CA VAL A 175 10.54 -9.92 6.99
C VAL A 175 10.72 -11.33 6.44
N VAL A 176 11.34 -11.42 5.27
CA VAL A 176 11.70 -12.71 4.65
C VAL A 176 13.12 -13.10 5.04
N LYS A 177 13.33 -14.36 5.43
CA LYS A 177 14.66 -14.86 5.77
C LYS A 177 15.59 -14.80 4.55
N ASN A 178 16.79 -14.25 4.73
CA ASN A 178 17.84 -14.12 3.71
C ASN A 178 17.48 -13.25 2.49
N LYS A 179 16.42 -12.44 2.56
CA LYS A 179 16.11 -11.44 1.52
C LYS A 179 16.16 -10.03 2.10
N PRO A 180 16.56 -9.02 1.31
CA PRO A 180 16.70 -7.65 1.82
C PRO A 180 15.35 -6.92 1.94
N TYR A 181 14.32 -7.38 1.23
CA TYR A 181 13.00 -6.77 1.14
C TYR A 181 11.97 -7.39 2.10
N TYR A 182 10.83 -6.71 2.22
CA TYR A 182 9.66 -7.20 2.93
C TYR A 182 8.77 -8.05 2.00
N ALA A 183 8.21 -9.12 2.54
CA ALA A 183 7.27 -10.02 1.90
C ALA A 183 6.07 -9.27 1.33
N PHE A 184 5.50 -9.77 0.24
CA PHE A 184 4.30 -9.23 -0.36
C PHE A 184 3.11 -9.24 0.61
N TRP A 185 2.88 -10.36 1.30
CA TRP A 185 1.91 -10.46 2.38
C TRP A 185 2.18 -11.65 3.32
N SER A 186 1.62 -11.60 4.53
CA SER A 186 1.59 -12.73 5.47
C SER A 186 0.30 -12.79 6.27
N PHE A 187 -0.17 -14.00 6.57
CA PHE A 187 -1.30 -14.23 7.45
C PHE A 187 -1.26 -15.64 8.06
N LYS A 188 -1.13 -15.73 9.39
CA LYS A 188 -1.03 -16.99 10.13
C LYS A 188 0.05 -17.92 9.52
N VAL A 189 -0.35 -19.06 8.97
CA VAL A 189 0.56 -20.05 8.35
C VAL A 189 0.78 -19.83 6.85
N TYR A 190 0.14 -18.83 6.26
CA TYR A 190 0.25 -18.48 4.85
C TYR A 190 1.11 -17.23 4.67
N SER A 191 1.86 -17.17 3.59
CA SER A 191 2.60 -15.97 3.19
C SER A 191 2.99 -16.05 1.71
N SER A 192 3.19 -14.88 1.10
CA SER A 192 3.87 -14.77 -0.18
C SER A 192 5.15 -13.98 -0.01
N GLU A 193 6.29 -14.65 -0.19
CA GLU A 193 7.62 -14.04 -0.12
C GLU A 193 8.05 -13.35 -1.42
N ARG A 194 7.11 -13.11 -2.33
CA ARG A 194 7.34 -12.32 -3.55
C ARG A 194 7.65 -10.87 -3.19
N PHE A 195 8.30 -10.18 -4.10
CA PHE A 195 8.62 -8.77 -3.96
C PHE A 195 7.47 -7.92 -4.50
N ASP A 196 6.93 -7.04 -3.65
CA ASP A 196 6.02 -5.96 -4.03
C ASP A 196 6.81 -4.66 -4.18
N LEU A 197 6.91 -4.14 -5.41
CA LEU A 197 7.67 -2.94 -5.71
C LEU A 197 7.13 -1.71 -5.00
N LEU A 198 5.81 -1.50 -5.05
CA LEU A 198 5.18 -0.30 -4.49
C LEU A 198 5.29 -0.29 -2.96
N GLY A 199 4.97 -1.43 -2.33
CA GLY A 199 5.10 -1.59 -0.88
C GLY A 199 6.54 -1.39 -0.39
N ASN A 200 7.53 -2.00 -1.05
CA ASN A 200 8.93 -1.81 -0.65
C ASN A 200 9.45 -0.39 -0.94
N SER A 201 9.00 0.26 -2.02
CA SER A 201 9.34 1.65 -2.31
C SER A 201 8.79 2.59 -1.22
N LEU A 202 7.54 2.39 -0.79
CA LEU A 202 6.96 3.16 0.32
C LEU A 202 7.66 2.85 1.66
N ALA A 203 8.10 1.62 1.88
CA ALA A 203 8.90 1.28 3.06
C ALA A 203 10.23 2.06 3.10
N ILE A 204 10.86 2.28 1.93
CA ILE A 204 12.07 3.11 1.81
C ILE A 204 11.73 4.58 2.07
N LEU A 205 10.76 5.13 1.34
CA LEU A 205 10.41 6.56 1.38
C LEU A 205 9.90 7.02 2.75
N SER A 206 9.20 6.15 3.48
CA SER A 206 8.68 6.44 4.82
C SER A 206 9.72 6.29 5.94
N GLY A 207 10.89 5.72 5.65
CA GLY A 207 11.90 5.39 6.65
C GLY A 207 11.58 4.13 7.47
N LEU A 208 10.57 3.33 7.07
CA LEU A 208 10.32 2.02 7.67
C LEU A 208 11.54 1.09 7.50
N ALA A 209 12.09 1.08 6.28
CA ALA A 209 13.34 0.46 5.92
C ALA A 209 14.50 1.40 6.32
N PRO A 210 15.42 0.99 7.21
CA PRO A 210 16.65 1.73 7.46
C PRO A 210 17.47 1.89 6.18
N VAL A 211 18.31 2.93 6.08
CA VAL A 211 19.13 3.25 4.90
C VAL A 211 19.88 2.02 4.37
N SER A 212 20.56 1.26 5.24
CA SER A 212 21.32 0.08 4.83
C SER A 212 20.44 -1.03 4.23
N ARG A 213 19.17 -1.14 4.65
CA ARG A 213 18.20 -2.06 4.05
C ARG A 213 17.66 -1.49 2.75
N ALA A 214 17.40 -0.19 2.68
CA ALA A 214 16.97 0.47 1.45
C ALA A 214 17.98 0.27 0.31
N ASP A 215 19.27 0.48 0.58
CA ASP A 215 20.35 0.24 -0.39
C ASP A 215 20.36 -1.23 -0.85
N ALA A 216 20.23 -2.17 0.09
CA ALA A 216 20.18 -3.60 -0.24
C ALA A 216 18.93 -3.99 -1.05
N ILE A 217 17.78 -3.36 -0.81
CA ILE A 217 16.57 -3.55 -1.61
C ILE A 217 16.80 -3.06 -3.04
N ILE A 218 17.35 -1.85 -3.19
CA ILE A 218 17.61 -1.25 -4.51
C ILE A 218 18.59 -2.11 -5.30
N SER A 219 19.73 -2.48 -4.72
CA SER A 219 20.70 -3.35 -5.39
C SER A 219 20.11 -4.70 -5.79
N TRP A 220 19.25 -5.29 -4.95
CA TRP A 220 18.57 -6.54 -5.29
C TRP A 220 17.58 -6.37 -6.45
N ILE A 221 16.81 -5.28 -6.49
CA ILE A 221 15.91 -4.97 -7.62
C ILE A 221 16.71 -4.86 -8.92
N GLU A 222 17.82 -4.12 -8.90
CA GLU A 222 18.69 -3.92 -10.07
C GLU A 222 19.28 -5.25 -10.58
N GLU A 223 19.78 -6.09 -9.66
CA GLU A 223 20.33 -7.41 -10.00
C GLU A 223 19.27 -8.34 -10.59
N GLU A 224 18.08 -8.41 -9.98
CA GLU A 224 16.99 -9.23 -10.50
C GLU A 224 16.48 -8.74 -11.85
N CYS A 225 16.33 -7.42 -12.03
CA CYS A 225 15.94 -6.86 -13.33
C CYS A 225 16.99 -7.20 -14.40
N ALA A 226 18.29 -7.10 -14.09
CA ALA A 226 19.36 -7.51 -14.99
C ALA A 226 19.28 -9.00 -15.36
N ASN A 227 19.00 -9.86 -14.38
CA ASN A 227 18.82 -11.30 -14.60
C ASN A 227 17.57 -11.60 -15.45
N MET A 228 16.46 -10.90 -15.23
CA MET A 228 15.23 -11.04 -16.02
C MET A 228 15.44 -10.58 -17.46
N MET A 229 16.16 -9.47 -17.68
CA MET A 229 16.54 -9.01 -19.02
C MET A 229 17.39 -10.05 -19.76
N GLN A 230 18.37 -10.67 -19.08
CA GLN A 230 19.22 -11.71 -19.69
C GLN A 230 18.43 -12.96 -20.10
N LYS A 231 17.37 -13.30 -19.35
CA LYS A 231 16.47 -14.44 -19.66
C LYS A 231 15.42 -14.11 -20.72
N GLY A 232 15.24 -12.82 -21.04
CA GLY A 232 14.19 -12.34 -21.93
C GLY A 232 12.81 -12.17 -21.25
N ASP A 233 12.75 -12.23 -19.92
CA ASP A 233 11.52 -12.04 -19.14
C ASP A 233 11.16 -10.55 -18.97
N LEU A 234 12.13 -9.65 -19.11
CA LEU A 234 11.96 -8.20 -19.02
C LEU A 234 12.54 -7.51 -20.27
N ALA A 235 11.72 -6.72 -20.95
CA ALA A 235 12.10 -6.04 -22.20
C ALA A 235 12.50 -4.56 -22.03
N VAL A 236 12.22 -3.96 -20.87
CA VAL A 236 12.40 -2.53 -20.61
C VAL A 236 13.20 -2.31 -19.33
N ASN A 237 13.89 -1.17 -19.23
CA ASN A 237 14.67 -0.81 -18.04
C ASN A 237 13.79 -0.15 -16.96
N LEU A 238 12.74 -0.86 -16.55
CA LEU A 238 11.87 -0.50 -15.45
C LEU A 238 11.59 -1.77 -14.63
N PRO A 239 11.51 -1.71 -13.29
CA PRO A 239 11.22 -2.87 -12.46
C PRO A 239 9.73 -3.24 -12.48
N PRO A 240 9.36 -4.52 -12.65
CA PRO A 240 7.98 -4.97 -12.56
C PRO A 240 7.35 -4.69 -11.19
N ASN A 241 6.03 -4.50 -11.15
CA ASN A 241 5.31 -4.24 -9.90
C ASN A 241 5.33 -5.40 -8.89
N CYS A 242 5.57 -6.62 -9.36
CA CYS A 242 5.61 -7.85 -8.58
C CYS A 242 6.57 -8.85 -9.22
N PHE A 243 7.57 -9.33 -8.48
CA PHE A 243 8.43 -10.40 -8.99
C PHE A 243 9.03 -11.28 -7.86
N PRO A 244 9.39 -12.57 -8.14
CA PRO A 244 9.17 -13.28 -9.41
C PRO A 244 7.68 -13.39 -9.76
N PHE A 245 7.35 -13.52 -11.04
CA PHE A 245 5.96 -13.67 -11.50
C PHE A 245 5.35 -14.94 -10.91
N THR A 246 4.05 -14.89 -10.61
CA THR A 246 3.27 -16.07 -10.19
C THR A 246 3.00 -16.93 -11.41
N GLN A 247 3.51 -18.16 -11.41
CA GLN A 247 3.34 -19.12 -12.49
C GLN A 247 2.15 -20.04 -12.25
N PRO A 248 1.49 -20.56 -13.30
CA PRO A 248 0.52 -21.63 -13.16
C PRO A 248 1.11 -22.83 -12.38
N GLY A 249 0.43 -23.21 -11.29
CA GLY A 249 0.88 -24.28 -10.39
C GLY A 249 1.65 -23.82 -9.16
N ASP A 250 2.04 -22.55 -9.08
CA ASP A 250 2.55 -21.98 -7.83
C ASP A 250 1.46 -22.00 -6.74
N PRO A 251 1.82 -22.12 -5.45
CA PRO A 251 0.83 -22.12 -4.36
C PRO A 251 -0.08 -20.89 -4.32
N ASP A 252 0.43 -19.74 -4.79
CA ASP A 252 -0.29 -18.46 -4.84
C ASP A 252 -1.10 -18.28 -6.15
N TRP A 253 -1.05 -19.25 -7.08
CA TRP A 253 -1.80 -19.19 -8.33
C TRP A 253 -3.27 -19.51 -8.08
N ILE A 254 -4.15 -18.61 -8.53
CA ILE A 254 -5.59 -18.83 -8.54
C ILE A 254 -6.10 -18.79 -9.98
N ARG A 255 -7.18 -19.53 -10.25
CA ARG A 255 -7.76 -19.65 -11.59
C ARG A 255 -8.11 -18.29 -12.22
N ARG A 256 -8.52 -17.29 -11.41
CA ARG A 256 -8.83 -15.94 -11.88
C ARG A 256 -7.67 -15.26 -12.61
N TYR A 257 -6.42 -15.65 -12.32
CA TYR A 257 -5.25 -15.06 -12.97
C TYR A 257 -5.15 -15.43 -14.46
N GLU A 258 -5.81 -16.51 -14.89
CA GLU A 258 -5.89 -16.89 -16.31
C GLU A 258 -6.56 -15.80 -17.18
N ASP A 259 -7.46 -15.01 -16.58
CA ASP A 259 -8.21 -13.99 -17.30
C ASP A 259 -7.42 -12.67 -17.45
N PHE A 260 -6.73 -12.23 -16.39
CA PHE A 260 -6.18 -10.86 -16.31
C PHE A 260 -4.71 -10.78 -15.84
N ASN A 261 -4.19 -11.81 -15.18
CA ASN A 261 -2.92 -11.77 -14.44
C ASN A 261 -1.97 -12.92 -14.83
N LEU A 262 -1.87 -13.21 -16.13
CA LEU A 262 -0.81 -14.08 -16.65
C LEU A 262 0.58 -13.55 -16.23
N PRO A 263 1.62 -14.40 -16.17
CA PRO A 263 2.97 -13.96 -15.82
C PRO A 263 3.44 -12.77 -16.67
N GLY A 264 3.84 -11.68 -16.02
CA GLY A 264 4.28 -10.43 -16.67
C GLY A 264 3.14 -9.47 -17.05
N ASN A 265 1.88 -9.81 -16.77
CA ASN A 265 0.73 -8.97 -17.09
C ASN A 265 0.13 -8.32 -15.84
N TYR A 266 -0.35 -7.08 -16.01
CA TYR A 266 -1.18 -6.35 -15.05
C TYR A 266 -0.62 -6.40 -13.60
N HIS A 267 -1.30 -7.01 -12.63
CA HIS A 267 -0.81 -7.11 -11.24
C HIS A 267 0.25 -8.19 -11.02
N ASN A 268 0.42 -9.12 -11.95
CA ASN A 268 1.39 -10.22 -11.87
C ASN A 268 2.70 -9.89 -12.59
N GLY A 269 3.27 -8.72 -12.29
CA GLY A 269 4.53 -8.27 -12.86
C GLY A 269 4.39 -7.36 -14.08
N GLY A 270 3.25 -6.68 -14.24
CA GLY A 270 3.13 -5.56 -15.15
C GLY A 270 4.00 -4.37 -14.72
N MET A 271 4.17 -3.43 -15.65
CA MET A 271 5.01 -2.23 -15.51
C MET A 271 4.21 -1.03 -15.01
#